data_AF-A0A6I1K646-F1
#
_entry.id   AF-A0A6I1K646-F1
#
_cell.length_a   1.000
_cell.length_b   1.000
_cell.length_c   1.000
_cell.angle_alpha   90.00
_cell.angle_beta   90.00
_cell.angle_gamma   90.00
#
_symmetry.space_group_name_H-M   'P 1'
#
loop_
_entity.id
_entity.type
_entity.pdbx_description
1 polymer ?
#
loop_
_entity_poly.entity_id
_entity_poly.type
_entity_poly.pdbx_seq_one_letter_code
_entity_poly.pdbx_strand_id
1 'polypeptide(L)'
;MKLTLMSRRKRAFTMTELFVVMVLLLFLAVGVMYFVALVPATGRHRGASATRIKCANNLKQVGLAYKVFANDNDDKFPFLITNSLAFGNVTQAWLHFQAMSNELGSARILICPSDSGRYNNMMSEFGMGAAANPASLVTKGNSAVSYTASLDADETLPNVILASDRHLLTNRFNLGGRLFLAGSNATSTSWTTNLHSGAGNFALSDGSVQQVSSSGLGWQVRFQGIPTNRLLLPLLP
;
A
#
# COMPACT_ATOMS: atom_id res chain seq x y z
N MET A 1 -67.28 13.32 33.14
CA MET A 1 -65.92 12.76 32.96
C MET A 1 -64.91 13.79 33.47
N LYS A 2 -64.30 13.57 34.65
CA LYS A 2 -63.30 14.48 35.24
C LYS A 2 -61.90 13.95 34.90
N LEU A 3 -61.09 14.74 34.18
CA LEU A 3 -59.69 14.44 33.89
C LEU A 3 -58.80 14.94 35.04
N THR A 4 -58.14 14.04 35.74
CA THR A 4 -57.10 14.36 36.74
C THR A 4 -55.74 14.47 36.04
N LEU A 5 -55.16 15.68 36.02
CA LEU A 5 -53.79 15.93 35.58
C LEU A 5 -52.78 15.56 36.68
N MET A 6 -51.90 14.60 36.42
CA MET A 6 -50.76 14.29 37.30
C MET A 6 -49.65 15.34 37.12
N SER A 7 -49.41 16.13 38.17
CA SER A 7 -48.28 17.06 38.26
C SER A 7 -46.96 16.29 38.41
N ARG A 8 -46.08 16.38 37.40
CA ARG A 8 -44.69 15.91 37.48
C ARG A 8 -43.88 16.93 38.28
N ARG A 9 -43.50 16.60 39.53
CA ARG A 9 -42.55 17.41 40.30
C ARG A 9 -41.19 17.41 39.61
N LYS A 10 -40.73 18.56 39.11
CA LYS A 10 -39.35 18.75 38.67
C LYS A 10 -38.46 18.83 39.91
N ARG A 11 -37.54 17.87 40.08
CA ARG A 11 -36.46 17.99 41.08
C ARG A 11 -35.49 19.06 40.58
N ALA A 12 -35.43 20.19 41.27
CA ALA A 12 -34.44 21.22 41.03
C ALA A 12 -33.15 20.85 41.79
N PHE A 13 -32.01 21.04 41.15
CA PHE A 13 -30.69 20.79 41.73
C PHE A 13 -30.48 21.67 42.96
N THR A 14 -29.92 21.11 44.03
CA THR A 14 -29.52 21.91 45.19
C THR A 14 -28.23 22.68 44.88
N MET A 15 -28.04 23.85 45.51
CA MET A 15 -26.84 24.69 45.32
C MET A 15 -25.54 23.92 45.63
N THR A 16 -25.58 23.00 46.58
CA THR A 16 -24.45 22.16 46.98
C THR A 16 -24.12 21.09 45.95
N GLU A 17 -25.13 20.43 45.35
CA GLU A 17 -24.91 19.45 44.28
C GLU A 17 -24.30 20.13 43.04
N LEU A 18 -24.77 21.33 42.69
CA LEU A 18 -24.21 22.08 41.55
C LEU A 18 -22.74 22.44 41.80
N PHE A 19 -22.40 22.84 43.03
CA PHE A 19 -21.04 23.19 43.41
C PHE A 19 -20.06 22.01 43.27
N VAL A 20 -20.45 20.82 43.76
CA VAL A 20 -19.60 19.61 43.66
C VAL A 20 -19.34 19.24 42.20
N VAL A 21 -20.35 19.33 41.33
CA VAL A 21 -20.21 19.02 39.90
C VAL A 21 -19.23 19.99 39.22
N MET A 22 -19.32 21.29 39.50
CA MET A 22 -18.40 22.26 38.92
C MET A 22 -16.96 22.04 39.36
N VAL A 23 -16.74 21.75 40.65
CA VAL A 23 -15.39 21.47 41.17
C VAL A 23 -14.80 20.22 40.49
N LEU A 24 -15.59 19.14 40.37
CA LEU A 24 -15.14 17.92 39.71
C LEU A 24 -14.77 18.15 38.24
N LEU A 25 -15.61 18.90 37.50
CA LEU A 25 -15.35 19.22 36.09
C LEU A 25 -14.08 20.07 35.92
N LEU A 26 -13.82 21.01 36.82
CA LEU A 26 -12.61 21.83 36.79
C LEU A 26 -11.35 20.99 37.04
N PHE A 27 -11.38 20.10 38.04
CA PHE A 27 -10.25 19.19 38.30
C PHE A 27 -9.97 18.27 37.11
N LEU A 28 -11.02 17.69 36.51
CA LEU A 28 -10.88 16.86 35.31
C LEU A 28 -10.32 17.64 34.13
N ALA A 29 -10.85 18.84 33.87
CA ALA A 29 -10.39 19.68 32.76
C ALA A 29 -8.92 20.10 32.92
N VAL A 30 -8.53 20.56 34.11
CA VAL A 30 -7.15 20.94 34.40
C VAL A 30 -6.22 19.73 34.36
N GLY A 31 -6.64 18.59 34.91
CA GLY A 31 -5.87 17.34 34.89
C GLY A 31 -5.61 16.83 33.47
N VAL A 32 -6.64 16.85 32.60
CA VAL A 32 -6.51 16.48 31.19
C VAL A 32 -5.62 17.46 30.45
N MET A 33 -5.78 18.77 30.66
CA MET A 33 -4.96 19.78 29.99
C MET A 33 -3.47 19.67 30.39
N TYR A 34 -3.19 19.44 31.67
CA TYR A 34 -1.83 19.22 32.17
C TYR A 34 -1.23 17.93 31.60
N PHE A 35 -2.01 16.85 31.54
CA PHE A 35 -1.58 15.59 30.93
C PHE A 35 -1.25 15.74 29.44
N VAL A 36 -2.08 16.45 28.67
CA VAL A 36 -1.84 16.73 27.24
C VAL A 36 -0.59 17.58 27.03
N ALA A 37 -0.33 18.57 27.89
CA ALA A 37 0.87 19.40 27.82
C ALA A 37 2.17 18.62 28.13
N LEU A 38 2.07 17.57 28.94
CA LEU A 38 3.20 16.71 29.29
C LEU A 38 3.48 15.62 28.25
N VAL A 39 2.56 15.34 27.32
CA VAL A 39 2.85 14.44 26.19
C VAL A 39 3.82 15.15 25.25
N PRO A 40 5.08 14.70 25.13
CA PRO A 40 6.01 15.30 24.20
C PRO A 40 5.43 15.14 22.78
N ALA A 41 5.25 16.25 22.07
CA ALA A 41 4.82 16.27 20.70
C ALA A 41 5.92 15.69 19.79
N THR A 42 6.15 14.38 19.86
CA THR A 42 7.00 13.61 18.95
C THR A 42 6.31 13.47 17.58
N GLY A 43 6.04 14.60 16.93
CA GLY A 43 5.36 14.65 15.63
C GLY A 43 6.21 14.12 14.47
N ARG A 44 7.55 14.18 14.59
CA ARG A 44 8.49 13.80 13.51
C ARG A 44 8.68 12.30 13.34
N HIS A 45 8.55 11.49 14.41
CA HIS A 45 8.66 10.04 14.30
C HIS A 45 7.33 9.37 13.90
N ARG A 46 6.18 9.94 14.30
CA ARG A 46 4.86 9.44 13.92
C ARG A 46 4.60 9.54 12.41
N GLY A 47 5.02 10.64 11.77
CA GLY A 47 4.85 10.83 10.33
C GLY A 47 5.61 9.80 9.49
N ALA A 48 6.88 9.54 9.80
CA ALA A 48 7.68 8.57 9.05
C ALA A 48 7.18 7.12 9.24
N SER A 49 6.77 6.75 10.46
CA SER A 49 6.20 5.43 10.74
C SER A 49 4.82 5.24 10.10
N ALA A 50 3.92 6.24 10.21
CA ALA A 50 2.60 6.19 9.58
C ALA A 50 2.68 6.09 8.05
N THR A 51 3.61 6.83 7.42
CA THR A 51 3.86 6.74 5.98
C THR A 51 4.38 5.36 5.58
N ARG A 52 5.28 4.76 6.35
CA ARG A 52 5.76 3.38 6.10
C ARG A 52 4.64 2.35 6.20
N ILE A 53 3.80 2.45 7.24
CA ILE A 53 2.61 1.60 7.40
C ILE A 53 1.70 1.74 6.18
N LYS A 54 1.49 2.97 5.68
CA LYS A 54 0.68 3.21 4.49
C LYS A 54 1.31 2.62 3.21
N CYS A 55 2.62 2.71 2.99
CA CYS A 55 3.26 2.06 1.84
C CYS A 55 3.10 0.53 1.90
N ALA A 56 3.30 -0.09 3.07
CA ALA A 56 3.08 -1.52 3.25
C ALA A 56 1.60 -1.91 3.06
N ASN A 57 0.66 -1.09 3.53
CA ASN A 57 -0.77 -1.31 3.36
C ASN A 57 -1.18 -1.22 1.87
N ASN A 58 -0.69 -0.21 1.14
CA ASN A 58 -0.94 -0.11 -0.30
C ASN A 58 -0.44 -1.37 -1.03
N LEU A 59 0.76 -1.86 -0.68
CA LEU A 59 1.29 -3.08 -1.28
C LEU A 59 0.49 -4.33 -0.86
N LYS A 60 -0.08 -4.35 0.35
CA LYS A 60 -1.00 -5.40 0.81
C LYS A 60 -2.31 -5.39 0.01
N GLN A 61 -2.84 -4.22 -0.32
CA GLN A 61 -4.01 -4.08 -1.18
C GLN A 61 -3.71 -4.56 -2.61
N VAL A 62 -2.52 -4.26 -3.14
CA VAL A 62 -2.05 -4.82 -4.42
C VAL A 62 -1.97 -6.35 -4.35
N GLY A 63 -1.33 -6.91 -3.32
CA GLY A 63 -1.25 -8.36 -3.13
C GLY A 63 -2.63 -9.00 -3.02
N LEU A 64 -3.55 -8.40 -2.26
CA LEU A 64 -4.93 -8.88 -2.15
C LEU A 64 -5.66 -8.84 -3.50
N ALA A 65 -5.49 -7.78 -4.28
CA ALA A 65 -6.10 -7.66 -5.60
C ALA A 65 -5.66 -8.79 -6.55
N TYR A 66 -4.39 -9.20 -6.51
CA TYR A 66 -3.92 -10.38 -7.24
C TYR A 66 -4.64 -11.66 -6.78
N LYS A 67 -4.85 -11.86 -5.47
CA LYS A 67 -5.53 -13.05 -4.93
C LYS A 67 -7.00 -13.10 -5.35
N VAL A 68 -7.69 -11.97 -5.22
CA VAL A 68 -9.11 -11.86 -5.63
C VAL A 68 -9.23 -12.09 -7.13
N PHE A 69 -8.34 -11.48 -7.92
CA PHE A 69 -8.32 -11.69 -9.36
C PHE A 69 -8.08 -13.16 -9.72
N ALA A 70 -7.11 -13.82 -9.09
CA ALA A 70 -6.80 -15.22 -9.35
C ALA A 70 -7.99 -16.14 -9.02
N ASN A 71 -8.68 -15.89 -7.90
CA ASN A 71 -9.88 -16.63 -7.50
C ASN A 71 -10.99 -16.56 -8.56
N ASP A 72 -11.11 -15.43 -9.27
CA ASP A 72 -12.10 -15.25 -10.34
C ASP A 72 -11.61 -15.70 -11.72
N ASN A 73 -10.34 -16.13 -11.84
CA ASN A 73 -9.68 -16.44 -13.11
C ASN A 73 -8.84 -17.73 -13.08
N ASP A 74 -9.42 -18.83 -12.61
CA ASP A 74 -8.81 -20.18 -12.60
C ASP A 74 -7.44 -20.22 -11.88
N ASP A 75 -7.32 -19.53 -10.74
CA ASP A 75 -6.08 -19.41 -9.95
C ASP A 75 -4.90 -18.78 -10.69
N LYS A 76 -5.17 -18.02 -11.76
CA LYS A 76 -4.13 -17.37 -12.57
C LYS A 76 -4.04 -15.88 -12.29
N PHE A 77 -2.81 -15.42 -12.06
CA PHE A 77 -2.53 -13.99 -12.07
C PHE A 77 -2.67 -13.39 -13.48
N PRO A 78 -2.91 -12.07 -13.60
CA PRO A 78 -3.22 -11.42 -14.87
C PRO A 78 -2.23 -11.70 -15.99
N PHE A 79 -0.94 -11.81 -15.69
CA PHE A 79 0.11 -12.00 -16.69
C PHE A 79 0.22 -13.45 -17.22
N LEU A 80 -0.54 -14.39 -16.65
CA LEU A 80 -0.66 -15.77 -17.11
C LEU A 80 -1.87 -15.99 -18.04
N ILE A 81 -2.74 -14.98 -18.22
CA ILE A 81 -3.98 -15.08 -18.99
C ILE A 81 -3.80 -14.43 -20.36
N THR A 82 -3.89 -15.21 -21.44
CA THR A 82 -3.58 -14.76 -22.82
C THR A 82 -4.30 -13.48 -23.28
N ASN A 83 -5.53 -13.26 -22.84
CA ASN A 83 -6.35 -12.08 -23.23
C ASN A 83 -6.28 -10.92 -22.23
N SER A 84 -5.45 -11.02 -21.19
CA SER A 84 -5.24 -9.96 -20.21
C SER A 84 -4.28 -8.89 -20.75
N LEU A 85 -4.49 -7.64 -20.34
CA LEU A 85 -3.59 -6.52 -20.66
C LEU A 85 -2.15 -6.74 -20.15
N ALA A 86 -1.99 -7.59 -19.14
CA ALA A 86 -0.72 -7.92 -18.52
C ALA A 86 0.09 -8.97 -19.32
N PHE A 87 -0.59 -9.79 -20.12
CA PHE A 87 0.02 -10.94 -20.77
C PHE A 87 1.03 -10.53 -21.83
N GLY A 88 2.24 -11.11 -21.73
CA GLY A 88 3.37 -10.77 -22.61
C GLY A 88 3.89 -9.34 -22.46
N ASN A 89 3.32 -8.51 -21.56
CA ASN A 89 3.75 -7.14 -21.42
C ASN A 89 4.98 -7.03 -20.51
N VAL A 90 6.10 -6.68 -21.12
CA VAL A 90 7.42 -6.56 -20.44
C VAL A 90 7.92 -5.13 -20.35
N THR A 91 7.06 -4.13 -20.60
CA THR A 91 7.48 -2.71 -20.66
C THR A 91 6.61 -1.77 -19.84
N GLN A 92 5.33 -2.08 -19.69
CA GLN A 92 4.32 -1.25 -19.09
C GLN A 92 3.78 -1.95 -17.85
N ALA A 93 4.49 -1.82 -16.73
CA ALA A 93 4.07 -2.33 -15.43
C ALA A 93 2.64 -1.89 -15.06
N TRP A 94 2.26 -0.68 -15.45
CA TRP A 94 0.92 -0.15 -15.18
C TRP A 94 -0.21 -1.01 -15.78
N LEU A 95 0.03 -1.73 -16.88
CA LEU A 95 -0.99 -2.61 -17.47
C LEU A 95 -1.26 -3.86 -16.64
N HIS A 96 -0.28 -4.31 -15.85
CA HIS A 96 -0.47 -5.42 -14.90
C HIS A 96 -1.48 -5.04 -13.82
N PHE A 97 -1.41 -3.80 -13.33
CA PHE A 97 -2.36 -3.28 -12.35
C PHE A 97 -3.69 -2.88 -12.99
N GLN A 98 -3.66 -2.34 -14.21
CA GLN A 98 -4.88 -2.03 -14.99
C GLN A 98 -5.72 -3.29 -15.25
N ALA A 99 -5.09 -4.45 -15.47
CA ALA A 99 -5.79 -5.71 -15.66
C ALA A 99 -6.61 -6.14 -14.43
N MET A 100 -6.22 -5.69 -13.23
CA MET A 100 -6.91 -5.95 -11.95
C MET A 100 -7.66 -4.73 -11.44
N SER A 101 -8.05 -3.79 -12.31
CA SER A 101 -8.68 -2.54 -11.89
C SER A 101 -9.92 -2.74 -11.02
N ASN A 102 -10.68 -3.80 -11.32
CA ASN A 102 -11.89 -4.16 -10.59
C ASN A 102 -11.61 -4.57 -9.14
N GLU A 103 -10.45 -5.19 -8.89
CA GLU A 103 -10.06 -5.70 -7.57
C GLU A 103 -9.32 -4.65 -6.72
N LEU A 104 -8.70 -3.66 -7.39
CA LEU A 104 -8.00 -2.57 -6.71
C LEU A 104 -8.95 -1.45 -6.24
N GLY A 105 -10.04 -1.20 -6.97
CA GLY A 105 -11.02 -0.16 -6.66
C GLY A 105 -10.55 1.28 -6.91
N SER A 106 -9.28 1.63 -6.63
CA SER A 106 -8.72 2.94 -6.99
C SER A 106 -7.24 2.89 -7.37
N ALA A 107 -6.88 3.63 -8.42
CA ALA A 107 -5.48 3.74 -8.87
C ALA A 107 -4.58 4.48 -7.86
N ARG A 108 -5.15 5.13 -6.83
CA ARG A 108 -4.37 5.83 -5.78
C ARG A 108 -3.47 4.88 -5.00
N ILE A 109 -3.87 3.62 -4.91
CA ILE A 109 -3.15 2.56 -4.19
C ILE A 109 -1.79 2.33 -4.83
N LEU A 110 -1.66 2.55 -6.15
CA LEU A 110 -0.45 2.24 -6.92
C LEU A 110 0.71 3.18 -6.67
N ILE A 111 0.54 4.24 -5.89
CA ILE A 111 1.61 5.15 -5.46
C ILE A 111 1.98 4.86 -4.00
N CYS A 112 3.26 4.61 -3.73
CA CYS A 112 3.76 4.62 -2.35
C CYS A 112 3.94 6.08 -1.91
N PRO A 113 3.35 6.49 -0.78
CA PRO A 113 3.51 7.84 -0.25
C PRO A 113 4.96 8.28 0.02
N SER A 114 5.91 7.35 0.17
CA SER A 114 7.33 7.67 0.28
C SER A 114 8.03 7.90 -1.08
N ASP A 115 7.36 7.63 -2.20
CA ASP A 115 7.88 7.87 -3.55
C ASP A 115 7.67 9.33 -3.95
N SER A 116 8.48 10.22 -3.38
CA SER A 116 8.42 11.66 -3.66
C SER A 116 8.53 11.98 -5.15
N GLY A 117 9.26 11.16 -5.92
CA GLY A 117 9.40 11.32 -7.37
C GLY A 117 8.15 10.96 -8.18
N ARG A 118 7.16 10.28 -7.58
CA ARG A 118 5.90 9.89 -8.25
C ARG A 118 4.65 10.32 -7.53
N TYR A 119 4.76 10.85 -6.31
CA TYR A 119 3.63 11.24 -5.49
C TYR A 119 2.65 12.18 -6.23
N ASN A 120 3.18 13.09 -7.05
CA ASN A 120 2.38 14.04 -7.84
C ASN A 120 1.76 13.45 -9.12
N ASN A 121 2.11 12.21 -9.48
CA ASN A 121 1.51 11.49 -10.61
C ASN A 121 0.38 10.56 -10.18
N MET A 122 -0.11 10.69 -8.95
CA MET A 122 -1.19 9.85 -8.42
C MET A 122 -2.45 9.99 -9.27
N MET A 123 -2.98 8.84 -9.69
CA MET A 123 -4.24 8.71 -10.42
C MET A 123 -5.30 8.14 -9.50
N SER A 124 -6.59 8.32 -9.79
CA SER A 124 -7.67 7.73 -8.98
C SER A 124 -8.50 6.70 -9.71
N GLU A 125 -8.55 6.78 -11.03
CA GLU A 125 -9.42 5.98 -11.88
C GLU A 125 -8.64 5.03 -12.77
N PHE A 126 -9.36 4.05 -13.33
CA PHE A 126 -8.84 3.04 -14.25
C PHE A 126 -9.51 3.11 -15.63
N GLY A 127 -10.15 4.23 -15.98
CA GLY A 127 -10.82 4.40 -17.27
C GLY A 127 -9.86 4.18 -18.45
N MET A 128 -10.35 3.50 -19.49
CA MET A 128 -9.60 3.19 -20.70
C MET A 128 -10.39 3.64 -21.94
N GLY A 129 -9.68 3.91 -23.05
CA GLY A 129 -10.31 4.30 -24.31
C GLY A 129 -11.21 5.53 -24.16
N ALA A 130 -12.42 5.48 -24.71
CA ALA A 130 -13.39 6.57 -24.63
C ALA A 130 -13.88 6.89 -23.20
N ALA A 131 -13.71 5.95 -22.25
CA ALA A 131 -14.05 6.15 -20.85
C ALA A 131 -12.87 6.73 -20.03
N ALA A 132 -11.68 6.88 -20.62
CA ALA A 132 -10.54 7.47 -19.94
C ALA A 132 -10.77 8.96 -19.70
N ASN A 133 -10.75 9.36 -18.43
CA ASN A 133 -10.76 10.75 -18.01
C ASN A 133 -9.34 11.19 -17.61
N PRO A 134 -9.10 12.49 -17.37
CA PRO A 134 -7.77 12.98 -16.97
C PRO A 134 -7.21 12.38 -15.68
N ALA A 135 -8.05 11.75 -14.84
CA ALA A 135 -7.68 11.08 -13.60
C ALA A 135 -7.46 9.57 -13.77
N SER A 136 -7.51 9.04 -15.01
CA SER A 136 -7.33 7.63 -15.32
C SER A 136 -5.87 7.22 -15.43
N LEU A 137 -5.53 6.02 -14.93
CA LEU A 137 -4.17 5.49 -14.88
C LEU A 137 -3.45 5.55 -16.24
N VAL A 138 -4.17 5.26 -17.33
CA VAL A 138 -3.65 5.29 -18.70
C VAL A 138 -3.02 6.63 -19.10
N THR A 139 -3.47 7.75 -18.53
CA THR A 139 -2.96 9.10 -18.83
C THR A 139 -1.50 9.29 -18.39
N LYS A 140 -1.06 8.57 -17.36
CA LYS A 140 0.29 8.67 -16.79
C LYS A 140 1.09 7.37 -16.92
N GLY A 141 0.42 6.23 -17.12
CA GLY A 141 1.03 4.92 -17.29
C GLY A 141 2.03 4.60 -16.19
N ASN A 142 3.24 4.16 -16.56
CA ASN A 142 4.29 3.81 -15.61
C ASN A 142 4.66 4.94 -14.63
N SER A 143 4.47 6.22 -15.00
CA SER A 143 4.82 7.34 -14.13
C SER A 143 3.92 7.45 -12.89
N ALA A 144 2.75 6.80 -12.92
CA ALA A 144 1.76 6.76 -11.84
C ALA A 144 1.82 5.48 -10.97
N VAL A 145 2.90 4.70 -11.07
CA VAL A 145 3.03 3.41 -10.37
C VAL A 145 4.32 3.35 -9.59
N SER A 146 4.31 3.08 -8.28
CA SER A 146 5.51 2.96 -7.43
C SER A 146 5.97 1.51 -7.25
N TYR A 147 5.26 0.55 -7.83
CA TYR A 147 5.49 -0.88 -7.60
C TYR A 147 5.95 -1.60 -8.86
N THR A 148 6.76 -2.64 -8.66
CA THR A 148 7.08 -3.65 -9.67
C THR A 148 5.94 -4.65 -9.79
N ALA A 149 5.88 -5.33 -10.93
CA ALA A 149 5.01 -6.49 -11.12
C ALA A 149 5.86 -7.70 -11.51
N SER A 150 5.62 -8.85 -10.89
CA SER A 150 6.24 -10.11 -11.33
C SER A 150 5.65 -10.57 -12.66
N LEU A 151 6.43 -11.32 -13.43
CA LEU A 151 6.00 -12.02 -14.63
C LEU A 151 6.08 -13.55 -14.50
N ASP A 152 6.55 -14.05 -13.35
CA ASP A 152 6.83 -15.47 -13.11
C ASP A 152 6.19 -16.00 -11.81
N ALA A 153 5.61 -15.11 -10.99
CA ALA A 153 4.87 -15.51 -9.81
C ALA A 153 3.62 -16.31 -10.21
N ASP A 154 3.27 -17.27 -9.37
CA ASP A 154 2.09 -18.12 -9.54
C ASP A 154 1.45 -18.33 -8.16
N GLU A 155 0.14 -18.55 -8.14
CA GLU A 155 -0.64 -18.77 -6.92
C GLU A 155 -0.15 -20.00 -6.15
N THR A 156 0.38 -21.00 -6.87
CA THR A 156 0.97 -22.22 -6.30
C THR A 156 2.38 -22.01 -5.71
N LEU A 157 2.99 -20.83 -5.91
CA LEU A 157 4.35 -20.50 -5.51
C LEU A 157 4.36 -19.41 -4.42
N PRO A 158 4.06 -19.73 -3.15
CA PRO A 158 3.74 -18.75 -2.11
C PRO A 158 4.88 -17.77 -1.78
N ASN A 159 6.14 -18.18 -1.97
CA ASN A 159 7.32 -17.41 -1.59
C ASN A 159 7.90 -16.56 -2.72
N VAL A 160 7.23 -16.47 -3.87
CA VAL A 160 7.71 -15.66 -4.99
C VAL A 160 7.26 -14.21 -4.80
N ILE A 161 8.18 -13.26 -5.02
CA ILE A 161 7.84 -11.84 -5.00
C ILE A 161 6.86 -11.56 -6.13
N LEU A 162 5.67 -11.08 -5.78
CA LEU A 162 4.59 -10.74 -6.71
C LEU A 162 4.64 -9.27 -7.13
N ALA A 163 4.92 -8.39 -6.16
CA ALA A 163 5.11 -6.97 -6.37
C ALA A 163 6.09 -6.43 -5.34
N SER A 164 6.86 -5.40 -5.67
CA SER A 164 7.78 -4.76 -4.74
C SER A 164 7.83 -3.26 -4.94
N ASP A 165 8.44 -2.53 -4.02
CA ASP A 165 8.84 -1.16 -4.30
C ASP A 165 9.76 -1.11 -5.54
N ARG A 166 9.60 -0.08 -6.38
CA ARG A 166 10.28 0.05 -7.68
C ARG A 166 11.79 0.35 -7.63
N HIS A 167 12.35 0.59 -6.45
CA HIS A 167 13.74 1.03 -6.27
C HIS A 167 14.67 -0.14 -5.97
N LEU A 168 14.82 -1.03 -6.94
CA LEU A 168 15.71 -2.18 -6.89
C LEU A 168 17.02 -1.89 -7.64
N LEU A 169 18.13 -2.39 -7.11
CA LEU A 169 19.45 -2.38 -7.74
C LEU A 169 19.93 -3.82 -7.90
N THR A 170 20.47 -4.16 -9.07
CA THR A 170 21.22 -5.40 -9.31
C THR A 170 22.46 -5.10 -10.14
N ASN A 171 23.55 -5.81 -9.85
CA ASN A 171 24.81 -5.66 -10.57
C ASN A 171 24.90 -6.51 -11.84
N ARG A 172 23.87 -7.28 -12.23
CA ARG A 172 24.06 -8.28 -13.30
C ARG A 172 23.18 -8.19 -14.52
N PHE A 173 21.92 -7.75 -14.43
CA PHE A 173 21.04 -7.75 -15.60
C PHE A 173 19.99 -6.65 -15.49
N ASN A 174 20.38 -5.44 -15.87
CA ASN A 174 19.42 -4.45 -16.32
C ASN A 174 19.13 -4.75 -17.80
N LEU A 175 18.14 -5.60 -18.09
CA LEU A 175 17.73 -5.90 -19.46
C LEU A 175 16.98 -4.70 -20.05
N GLY A 176 17.73 -3.68 -20.47
CA GLY A 176 17.17 -2.51 -21.16
C GLY A 176 16.35 -1.56 -20.28
N GLY A 177 16.65 -1.48 -18.99
CA GLY A 177 16.02 -0.56 -18.04
C GLY A 177 14.84 -1.18 -17.30
N ARG A 178 14.01 -1.99 -17.96
CA ARG A 178 12.64 -2.24 -17.49
C ARG A 178 12.43 -3.56 -16.78
N LEU A 179 13.35 -4.51 -16.90
CA LEU A 179 13.22 -5.82 -16.28
C LEU A 179 14.35 -6.09 -15.30
N PHE A 180 13.97 -6.40 -14.06
CA PHE A 180 14.86 -6.81 -13.00
C PHE A 180 14.82 -8.33 -12.86
N LEU A 181 15.96 -9.00 -13.06
CA LEU A 181 16.06 -10.45 -12.85
C LEU A 181 16.44 -10.75 -11.41
N ALA A 182 15.45 -11.14 -10.60
CA ALA A 182 15.63 -11.72 -9.28
C ALA A 182 16.01 -13.20 -9.42
N GLY A 183 17.27 -13.47 -9.75
CA GLY A 183 17.81 -14.84 -9.85
C GLY A 183 18.35 -15.35 -8.52
N SER A 184 18.18 -16.65 -8.23
CA SER A 184 18.72 -17.28 -7.00
C SER A 184 20.24 -17.18 -6.88
N ASN A 185 20.94 -17.04 -8.01
CA ASN A 185 22.39 -16.82 -8.09
C ASN A 185 22.79 -15.33 -8.10
N ALA A 186 21.85 -14.39 -7.88
CA ALA A 186 22.16 -12.97 -7.84
C ALA A 186 23.08 -12.66 -6.63
N THR A 187 24.28 -12.14 -6.92
CA THR A 187 25.29 -11.84 -5.90
C THR A 187 25.08 -10.51 -5.19
N SER A 188 24.24 -9.63 -5.73
CA SER A 188 23.90 -8.35 -5.09
C SER A 188 22.58 -7.82 -5.63
N THR A 189 21.51 -8.11 -4.91
CA THR A 189 20.20 -7.44 -5.07
C THR A 189 20.02 -6.55 -3.84
N SER A 190 19.75 -5.26 -4.04
CA SER A 190 19.63 -4.30 -2.95
C SER A 190 18.58 -3.23 -3.23
N TRP A 191 18.06 -2.61 -2.18
CA TRP A 191 17.24 -1.41 -2.29
C TRP A 191 18.10 -0.18 -2.57
N THR A 192 17.56 0.79 -3.30
CA THR A 192 18.14 2.15 -3.28
C THR A 192 17.80 2.86 -1.97
N THR A 193 18.53 3.92 -1.65
CA THR A 193 18.31 4.72 -0.44
C THR A 193 17.15 5.70 -0.56
N ASN A 194 16.60 5.92 -1.76
CA ASN A 194 15.76 7.08 -2.05
C ASN A 194 14.30 6.94 -1.58
N LEU A 195 13.77 5.71 -1.45
CA LEU A 195 12.37 5.50 -1.06
C LEU A 195 12.19 5.25 0.45
N HIS A 196 13.02 4.37 1.00
CA HIS A 196 12.87 3.87 2.38
C HIS A 196 14.22 3.75 3.09
N SER A 197 15.17 4.63 2.77
CA SER A 197 16.46 4.73 3.47
C SER A 197 17.24 3.40 3.53
N GLY A 198 17.22 2.62 2.43
CA GLY A 198 17.94 1.34 2.32
C GLY A 198 17.13 0.10 2.75
N ALA A 199 15.85 0.27 3.10
CA ALA A 199 14.87 -0.80 3.19
C ALA A 199 13.91 -0.76 1.99
N GLY A 200 12.99 -1.71 1.93
CA GLY A 200 11.89 -1.73 0.97
C GLY A 200 10.87 -2.80 1.32
N ASN A 201 9.70 -2.70 0.69
CA ASN A 201 8.59 -3.61 0.86
C ASN A 201 8.43 -4.49 -0.38
N PHE A 202 8.07 -5.75 -0.16
CA PHE A 202 7.58 -6.63 -1.21
C PHE A 202 6.36 -7.41 -0.74
N ALA A 203 5.44 -7.69 -1.66
CA ALA A 203 4.37 -8.67 -1.52
C ALA A 203 4.82 -10.01 -2.11
N LEU A 204 4.46 -11.09 -1.46
CA LEU A 204 4.64 -12.45 -1.94
C LEU A 204 3.34 -13.01 -2.53
N SER A 205 3.40 -14.08 -3.32
CA SER A 205 2.21 -14.73 -3.91
C SER A 205 1.23 -15.29 -2.88
N ASP A 206 1.68 -15.57 -1.65
CA ASP A 206 0.79 -15.92 -0.53
C ASP A 206 -0.04 -14.72 -0.01
N GLY A 207 0.21 -13.52 -0.55
CA GLY A 207 -0.44 -12.27 -0.17
C GLY A 207 0.19 -11.61 1.05
N SER A 208 1.23 -12.17 1.67
CA SER A 208 1.98 -11.53 2.75
C SER A 208 2.82 -10.36 2.21
N VAL A 209 3.07 -9.38 3.09
CA VAL A 209 3.92 -8.22 2.77
C VAL A 209 5.03 -8.16 3.80
N GLN A 210 6.26 -8.04 3.33
CA GLN A 210 7.44 -7.93 4.19
C GLN A 210 8.18 -6.64 3.91
N GLN A 211 8.59 -5.96 4.98
CA GLN A 211 9.55 -4.87 4.90
C GLN A 211 10.92 -5.40 5.30
N VAL A 212 11.90 -5.29 4.42
CA VAL A 212 13.24 -5.83 4.66
C VAL A 212 14.34 -4.85 4.25
N SER A 213 15.52 -5.03 4.83
CA SER A 213 16.76 -4.41 4.35
C SER A 213 17.21 -5.05 3.02
N SER A 214 18.24 -4.48 2.40
CA SER A 214 18.87 -5.07 1.21
C SER A 214 19.39 -6.49 1.43
N SER A 215 19.90 -6.81 2.63
CA SER A 215 20.32 -8.18 2.96
C SER A 215 19.12 -9.13 3.01
N GLY A 216 18.00 -8.73 3.62
CA GLY A 216 16.78 -9.52 3.65
C GLY A 216 16.18 -9.73 2.25
N LEU A 217 16.24 -8.72 1.37
CA LEU A 217 15.83 -8.87 -0.03
C LEU A 217 16.71 -9.90 -0.76
N GLY A 218 18.03 -9.86 -0.54
CA GLY A 218 18.96 -10.86 -1.08
C GLY A 218 18.63 -12.28 -0.61
N TRP A 219 18.26 -12.44 0.67
CA TRP A 219 17.74 -13.72 1.18
C TRP A 219 16.44 -14.14 0.48
N GLN A 220 15.46 -13.25 0.37
CA GLN A 220 14.19 -13.58 -0.30
C GLN A 220 14.41 -14.08 -1.73
N VAL A 221 15.22 -13.36 -2.53
CA VAL A 221 15.49 -13.72 -3.93
C VAL A 221 16.21 -15.07 -4.06
N ARG A 222 17.07 -15.43 -3.11
CA ARG A 222 17.76 -16.73 -3.09
C ARG A 222 16.83 -17.90 -2.78
N PHE A 223 15.86 -17.68 -1.90
CA PHE A 223 14.99 -18.74 -1.34
C PHE A 223 13.52 -18.62 -1.78
N GLN A 224 13.24 -17.91 -2.87
CA GLN A 224 11.89 -17.70 -3.41
C GLN A 224 11.24 -18.97 -4.01
N GLY A 225 11.99 -20.06 -4.18
CA GLY A 225 11.47 -21.33 -4.72
C GLY A 225 11.49 -21.44 -6.25
N ILE A 226 11.89 -20.39 -6.97
CA ILE A 226 12.12 -20.42 -8.43
C ILE A 226 13.53 -19.92 -8.79
N PRO A 227 14.12 -20.43 -9.90
CA PRO A 227 15.47 -20.04 -10.31
C PRO A 227 15.62 -18.56 -10.63
N THR A 228 14.61 -17.98 -11.29
CA THR A 228 14.57 -16.56 -11.67
C THR A 228 13.14 -16.06 -11.60
N ASN A 229 12.98 -14.87 -11.02
CA ASN A 229 11.76 -14.08 -11.07
C ASN A 229 12.03 -12.78 -11.82
N ARG A 230 11.26 -12.50 -12.86
CA ARG A 230 11.32 -11.28 -13.65
C ARG A 230 10.39 -10.25 -13.04
N LEU A 231 10.97 -9.23 -12.40
CA LEU A 231 10.24 -8.10 -11.85
C LEU A 231 10.26 -6.96 -12.87
N LEU A 232 9.10 -6.65 -13.41
CA LEU A 232 8.88 -5.54 -14.32
C LEU A 232 8.89 -4.23 -13.54
N LEU A 233 9.90 -3.40 -13.80
CA LEU A 233 10.06 -2.07 -13.22
C LEU A 233 9.17 -1.07 -13.99
N PRO A 234 8.42 -0.22 -13.29
CA PRO A 234 7.62 0.83 -13.92
C PRO A 234 8.51 1.99 -14.39
N LEU A 235 9.55 1.78 -15.20
CA LEU A 235 10.43 2.88 -15.60
C LEU A 235 9.68 3.95 -16.40
N LEU A 236 10.13 5.19 -16.23
CA LEU A 236 9.71 6.29 -17.08
C LEU A 236 10.24 6.05 -18.52
N PRO A 237 9.47 6.40 -19.55
CA PRO A 237 9.97 6.45 -20.92
C PRO A 237 11.11 7.46 -21.07
#